data_AF-A0A1Q9GA66-F1
#
_entry.id   AF-A0A1Q9GA66-F1
#
_cell.length_a   1.000
_cell.length_b   1.000
_cell.length_c   1.000
_cell.angle_alpha   90.00
_cell.angle_beta   90.00
_cell.angle_gamma   90.00
#
_symmetry.space_group_name_H-M   'P 1'
#
loop_
_entity.id
_entity.type
_entity.pdbx_description
1 polymer ?
#
loop_
_entity_poly.entity_id
_entity_poly.type
_entity_poly.pdbx_seq_one_letter_code
_entity_poly.pdbx_strand_id
1 'polypeptide(L)' 'MIRKLVSATLSITLLSSASYVAANSEKHEKCFKTRAKIEKIHSKMRQKYTNKQAVKYRKQLDKLYKDEFKYCF' A
#
# COMPACT_ATOMS: atom_id res chain seq x y z
N MET A 1 29.14 38.36 3.54
CA MET A 1 29.21 36.88 3.61
C MET A 1 27.93 36.23 4.15
N ILE A 2 27.17 36.89 5.05
CA ILE A 2 25.94 36.35 5.67
C ILE A 2 24.82 36.02 4.65
N ARG A 3 24.63 36.84 3.61
CA ARG A 3 23.63 36.59 2.54
C ARG A 3 23.84 35.28 1.77
N LYS A 4 25.10 34.83 1.60
CA LYS A 4 25.41 33.56 0.92
C LYS A 4 25.13 32.34 1.81
N LEU A 5 25.21 32.50 3.13
CA LEU A 5 24.93 31.45 4.11
C LEU A 5 23.42 31.19 4.24
N VAL A 6 22.59 32.23 4.25
CA VAL A 6 21.12 32.09 4.35
C VAL A 6 20.52 31.39 3.13
N SER A 7 21.07 31.65 1.93
CA SER A 7 20.62 31.02 0.69
C SER A 7 20.93 29.52 0.63
N ALA A 8 22.01 29.06 1.26
CA ALA A 8 22.42 27.65 1.23
C ALA A 8 21.58 26.78 2.19
N THR A 9 21.16 27.34 3.32
CA THR A 9 20.30 26.64 4.30
C THR A 9 18.87 26.38 3.79
N LEU A 10 18.34 27.22 2.90
CA LEU A 10 16.98 27.07 2.37
C LEU A 10 16.85 25.91 1.37
N SER A 11 17.94 25.56 0.67
CA SER A 11 17.93 24.46 -0.31
C SER A 11 17.98 23.08 0.34
N ILE A 12 18.53 22.97 1.55
CA ILE A 12 18.73 21.69 2.26
C ILE A 12 17.41 21.17 2.85
N THR A 13 16.52 22.06 3.31
CA THR A 13 15.21 21.68 3.88
C THR A 13 14.21 21.18 2.84
N LEU A 14 14.31 21.65 1.58
CA LEU A 14 13.44 21.22 0.49
C LEU A 14 13.77 19.81 -0.03
N LEU A 15 15.03 19.36 0.09
CA LEU A 15 15.44 18.05 -0.43
C LEU A 15 15.05 16.89 0.48
N SER A 16 14.89 17.14 1.78
CA SER A 16 14.52 16.13 2.79
C SER A 16 13.06 15.65 2.71
N SER A 17 12.16 16.39 2.08
CA SER A 17 10.74 15.99 1.97
C SER A 17 10.47 15.00 0.83
N ALA A 18 11.32 14.95 -0.19
CA ALA A 18 11.11 14.10 -1.37
C ALA A 18 11.18 12.59 -1.05
N SER A 19 12.07 12.18 -0.15
CA SER A 19 12.26 10.77 0.21
C SER A 19 11.07 10.17 0.97
N TYR A 20 10.36 10.98 1.77
CA TYR A 20 9.19 10.54 2.52
C TYR A 20 7.97 10.30 1.62
N VAL A 21 7.84 11.07 0.53
CA VAL A 21 6.72 10.93 -0.43
C VAL A 21 6.87 9.65 -1.26
N ALA A 22 8.09 9.28 -1.66
CA ALA A 22 8.34 8.09 -2.46
C ALA A 22 8.14 6.76 -1.68
N ALA A 23 8.51 6.70 -0.40
CA ALA A 23 8.27 5.50 0.41
C ALA A 23 6.77 5.26 0.67
N ASN A 24 6.00 6.34 0.82
CA ASN A 24 4.55 6.26 1.00
C ASN A 24 3.81 5.83 -0.27
N SER A 25 4.30 6.19 -1.47
CA SER A 25 3.65 5.82 -2.72
C SER A 25 3.70 4.30 -2.98
N GLU A 26 4.81 3.63 -2.68
CA GLU A 26 4.93 2.18 -2.84
C GLU A 26 4.06 1.41 -1.84
N LYS A 27 4.01 1.86 -0.57
CA LYS A 27 3.12 1.27 0.45
C LYS A 27 1.65 1.43 0.04
N HIS A 28 1.27 2.62 -0.45
CA HIS A 28 -0.08 2.90 -0.94
C HIS A 28 -0.46 2.05 -2.17
N GLU A 29 0.46 1.87 -3.12
CA GLU A 29 0.22 1.02 -4.28
C GLU A 29 0.02 -0.45 -3.88
N LYS A 30 0.83 -0.95 -2.94
CA LYS A 30 0.66 -2.30 -2.38
C LYS A 30 -0.69 -2.45 -1.67
N CYS A 31 -1.11 -1.46 -0.89
CA CYS A 31 -2.43 -1.42 -0.27
C CYS A 31 -3.56 -1.53 -1.32
N PHE A 32 -3.52 -0.69 -2.36
CA PHE A 32 -4.54 -0.69 -3.41
C PHE A 32 -4.62 -2.03 -4.14
N LYS A 33 -3.47 -2.61 -4.51
CA LYS A 33 -3.40 -3.93 -5.15
C LYS A 33 -3.94 -5.04 -4.25
N THR A 34 -3.67 -4.99 -2.95
CA THR A 34 -4.20 -5.97 -1.99
C THR A 34 -5.72 -5.88 -1.88
N ARG A 35 -6.28 -4.68 -1.77
CA ARG A 35 -7.74 -4.47 -1.77
C ARG A 35 -8.41 -4.97 -3.05
N ALA A 36 -7.82 -4.67 -4.22
CA ALA A 36 -8.33 -5.16 -5.50
C ALA A 36 -8.35 -6.71 -5.57
N LYS A 37 -7.36 -7.39 -4.98
CA LYS A 37 -7.35 -8.86 -4.89
C LYS A 37 -8.44 -9.39 -3.95
N ILE A 38 -8.66 -8.74 -2.82
CA ILE A 38 -9.73 -9.08 -1.88
C ILE A 38 -11.10 -8.98 -2.57
N GLU A 39 -11.37 -7.87 -3.24
CA GLU A 39 -12.61 -7.68 -4.01
C GLU A 39 -12.80 -8.74 -5.11
N LYS A 40 -11.72 -9.12 -5.79
CA LYS A 40 -11.78 -10.18 -6.81
C LYS A 40 -12.17 -11.55 -6.23
N ILE A 41 -11.77 -11.84 -4.99
CA ILE A 41 -12.18 -13.08 -4.31
C ILE A 41 -13.63 -12.97 -3.86
N HIS A 42 -14.03 -11.84 -3.26
CA HIS A 42 -15.43 -11.60 -2.87
C HIS A 42 -16.37 -11.70 -4.07
N SER A 43 -16.00 -11.13 -5.22
CA SER A 43 -16.75 -11.27 -6.47
C SER A 43 -16.96 -12.74 -6.87
N LYS A 44 -15.91 -13.58 -6.76
CA LYS A 44 -16.02 -15.03 -7.01
C LYS A 44 -16.91 -15.74 -5.99
N MET A 45 -16.90 -15.29 -4.73
CA MET A 45 -17.75 -15.81 -3.67
C MET A 45 -19.22 -15.36 -3.81
N ARG A 46 -19.50 -14.28 -4.53
CA ARG A 46 -20.90 -13.89 -4.86
C ARG A 46 -21.52 -14.80 -5.92
N GLN A 47 -20.69 -15.50 -6.70
CA GLN A 47 -21.15 -16.49 -7.68
C GLN A 47 -21.26 -17.89 -7.05
N LYS A 48 -21.85 -18.86 -7.77
CA LYS A 48 -21.93 -20.23 -7.29
C LYS A 48 -20.52 -20.84 -7.23
N TYR A 49 -20.11 -21.29 -6.05
CA TYR A 49 -18.83 -21.97 -5.83
C TYR A 49 -19.02 -23.27 -5.07
N THR A 50 -18.02 -24.14 -5.14
CA THR A 50 -17.98 -25.44 -4.44
C THR A 50 -17.35 -25.30 -3.05
N ASN A 51 -17.63 -26.22 -2.13
CA ASN A 51 -16.99 -26.24 -0.81
C ASN A 51 -15.45 -26.24 -0.88
N LYS A 52 -14.85 -26.92 -1.86
CA LYS A 52 -13.40 -26.89 -2.08
C LYS A 52 -12.90 -25.48 -2.43
N GLN A 53 -13.63 -24.77 -3.29
CA GLN A 53 -13.32 -23.38 -3.62
C GLN A 53 -13.50 -22.46 -2.41
N ALA A 54 -14.53 -22.67 -1.59
CA ALA A 54 -14.77 -21.91 -0.36
C ALA A 54 -13.55 -21.94 0.59
N VAL A 55 -13.01 -23.14 0.85
CA VAL A 55 -11.82 -23.32 1.69
C VAL A 55 -10.61 -22.62 1.08
N LYS A 56 -10.45 -22.69 -0.25
CA LYS A 56 -9.37 -21.99 -0.96
C LYS A 56 -9.49 -20.48 -0.83
N TYR A 57 -10.68 -19.92 -1.05
CA TYR A 57 -10.94 -18.49 -0.94
C TYR A 57 -10.69 -17.99 0.48
N ARG A 58 -11.14 -18.72 1.51
CA ARG A 58 -10.88 -18.38 2.91
C ARG A 58 -9.38 -18.30 3.22
N LYS A 59 -8.60 -19.29 2.78
CA LYS A 59 -7.13 -19.28 2.95
C LYS A 59 -6.46 -18.13 2.20
N GLN A 60 -6.98 -17.75 1.04
CA GLN A 60 -6.46 -16.63 0.26
C GLN A 60 -6.80 -15.28 0.93
N LEU A 61 -8.04 -15.11 1.41
CA LEU A 61 -8.48 -13.93 2.13
C LEU A 61 -7.68 -13.71 3.42
N ASP A 62 -7.43 -14.77 4.21
CA ASP A 62 -6.63 -14.64 5.44
C ASP A 62 -5.21 -14.09 5.18
N LYS A 63 -4.56 -14.52 4.10
CA LYS A 63 -3.26 -13.97 3.69
C LYS A 63 -3.38 -12.52 3.24
N LEU A 64 -4.38 -12.22 2.41
CA LEU A 64 -4.58 -10.86 1.89
C LEU A 64 -4.94 -9.87 2.99
N TYR A 65 -5.68 -10.27 4.02
CA TYR A 65 -5.99 -9.39 5.15
C TYR A 65 -4.76 -9.09 6.01
N LYS A 66 -3.83 -10.04 6.16
CA LYS A 66 -2.53 -9.79 6.80
C LYS A 66 -1.68 -8.81 5.98
N ASP A 67 -1.69 -8.96 4.66
CA ASP A 67 -1.04 -8.02 3.75
C ASP A 67 -1.73 -6.64 3.78
N GLU A 68 -3.06 -6.60 3.84
CA GLU A 68 -3.83 -5.37 3.92
C GLU A 68 -3.48 -4.63 5.22
N PHE A 69 -3.43 -5.33 6.34
CA PHE A 69 -2.99 -4.75 7.60
C PHE A 69 -1.56 -4.17 7.50
N LYS A 70 -0.63 -4.89 6.87
CA LYS A 70 0.77 -4.44 6.73
C LYS A 70 0.94 -3.22 5.82
N TYR A 71 0.18 -3.13 4.73
CA TYR A 71 0.37 -2.10 3.70
C TYR A 71 -0.62 -0.95 3.79
N CYS A 72 -1.81 -1.14 4.37
CA CYS A 72 -2.85 -0.10 4.45
C CYS A 72 -2.94 0.60 5.81
N PHE A 73 -2.44 -0.03 6.87
CA PHE A 73 -2.36 0.53 8.22
C PHE A 73 -0.89 0.67 8.63
#